data_AF-A0A434FEH7-F1
#
_entry.id   AF-A0A434FEH7-F1
#
_cell.length_a   1.000
_cell.length_b   1.000
_cell.length_c   1.000
_cell.angle_alpha   90.00
_cell.angle_beta   90.00
_cell.angle_gamma   90.00
#
_symmetry.space_group_name_H-M   'P 1'
#
loop_
_entity.id
_entity.type
_entity.pdbx_description
1 polymer ?
#
loop_
_entity_poly.entity_id
_entity_poly.type
_entity_poly.pdbx_seq_one_letter_code
_entity_poly.pdbx_strand_id
1 'polypeptide(L)'
;MTMKLGVAAAFAILSAPIASAQEVLSADETAALCHGGGSICVSATIPARSTQAVQSWMSPDVGAAWAAGYKGKGVTVTMVDDFSSTSRFSGNFGIGVQIQRHGEWTREEASMIAPAATIRSKDFSNGTAVSLASGRNVLNLSYGMYTTAGYSTSQIWWAPEESSIISYATKGSA
;
A
#
# COMPACT_ATOMS: atom_id res chain seq x y z
N MET A 1 -53.12 13.88 26.64
CA MET A 1 -52.34 13.72 25.40
C MET A 1 -51.61 15.03 25.16
N THR A 2 -50.29 15.02 25.28
CA THR A 2 -49.42 16.20 25.43
C THR A 2 -49.18 16.92 24.11
N MET A 3 -49.25 18.26 24.09
CA MET A 3 -48.88 19.13 22.97
C MET A 3 -47.37 19.47 22.97
N LYS A 4 -46.77 19.62 21.77
CA LYS A 4 -45.67 20.56 21.36
C LYS A 4 -45.28 20.25 19.90
N LEU A 5 -45.48 21.11 18.89
CA LEU A 5 -44.77 22.34 18.43
C LEU A 5 -43.30 22.18 17.97
N GLY A 6 -43.07 22.51 16.69
CA GLY A 6 -41.80 22.99 16.06
C GLY A 6 -40.76 21.90 15.75
N VAL A 7 -39.97 21.92 14.67
CA VAL A 7 -39.38 23.02 13.89
C VAL A 7 -39.02 22.49 12.50
N ALA A 8 -39.30 23.27 11.45
CA ALA A 8 -38.68 23.11 10.13
C ALA A 8 -37.31 23.80 10.14
N ALA A 9 -36.25 23.10 9.74
CA ALA A 9 -34.93 23.68 9.52
C ALA A 9 -34.55 23.53 8.05
N ALA A 10 -34.34 24.68 7.41
CA ALA A 10 -33.94 24.84 6.03
C ALA A 10 -32.46 24.48 5.80
N PHE A 11 -32.17 24.10 4.55
CA PHE A 11 -30.86 23.88 3.97
C PHE A 11 -29.89 25.05 4.18
N ALA A 12 -28.64 24.73 4.54
CA ALA A 12 -27.48 25.53 4.20
C ALA A 12 -26.38 24.60 3.68
N ILE A 13 -26.27 24.50 2.35
CA ILE A 13 -25.07 24.00 1.68
C ILE A 13 -24.05 25.14 1.80
N LEU A 14 -23.07 25.00 2.70
CA LEU A 14 -21.85 25.78 2.58
C LEU A 14 -21.00 25.13 1.50
N SER A 15 -21.06 25.70 0.29
CA SER A 15 -19.97 25.56 -0.68
C SER A 15 -18.74 26.22 -0.08
N ALA A 16 -17.82 25.42 0.48
CA ALA A 16 -16.47 25.90 0.69
C ALA A 16 -15.85 26.20 -0.69
N PRO A 17 -15.12 27.30 -0.86
CA PRO A 17 -14.40 27.54 -2.10
C PRO A 17 -13.40 26.40 -2.28
N ILE A 18 -13.32 25.85 -3.50
CA ILE A 18 -12.16 25.09 -3.94
C ILE A 18 -11.00 26.09 -3.92
N ALA A 19 -10.33 26.21 -2.78
CA ALA A 19 -8.99 26.73 -2.76
C ALA A 19 -8.18 25.71 -3.54
N SER A 20 -7.81 26.06 -4.78
CA SER A 20 -6.65 25.46 -5.42
C SER A 20 -5.50 25.71 -4.47
N ALA A 21 -5.18 24.71 -3.64
CA ALA A 21 -3.88 24.65 -3.01
C ALA A 21 -2.89 24.44 -4.16
N GLN A 22 -2.43 25.54 -4.75
CA GLN A 22 -1.08 25.60 -5.27
C GLN A 22 -0.20 25.23 -4.09
N GLU A 23 0.20 23.96 -4.06
CA GLU A 23 1.21 23.50 -3.14
C GLU A 23 2.45 24.35 -3.43
N VAL A 24 2.69 25.29 -2.52
CA VAL A 24 3.89 26.11 -2.51
C VAL A 24 5.03 25.11 -2.44
N LEU A 25 5.78 25.02 -3.55
CA LEU A 25 7.03 24.30 -3.63
C LEU A 25 7.87 24.71 -2.42
N SER A 26 8.18 23.76 -1.53
CA SER A 26 9.20 23.95 -0.50
C SER A 26 10.44 24.53 -1.17
N ALA A 27 10.95 25.63 -0.60
CA ALA A 27 12.07 26.40 -1.11
C ALA A 27 13.43 25.68 -0.99
N ASP A 28 13.49 24.35 -1.14
CA ASP A 28 14.71 23.56 -0.94
C ASP A 28 14.88 22.37 -1.90
N GLU A 29 14.39 22.47 -3.14
CA GLU A 29 14.80 21.56 -4.23
C GLU A 29 15.33 22.31 -5.46
N THR A 30 16.01 23.45 -5.24
CA THR A 30 16.94 23.99 -6.23
C THR A 30 18.31 23.32 -6.06
N ALA A 31 18.44 22.07 -6.51
CA ALA A 31 19.76 21.49 -6.72
C ALA A 31 20.40 22.14 -7.97
N ALA A 32 20.90 23.36 -7.81
CA ALA A 32 21.83 23.95 -8.77
C ALA A 32 23.21 23.31 -8.53
N LEU A 33 23.61 22.39 -9.39
CA LEU A 33 25.00 21.94 -9.47
C LEU A 33 25.85 23.05 -10.09
N CYS A 34 26.21 24.05 -9.27
CA CYS A 34 27.13 25.10 -9.66
C CYS A 34 28.57 24.63 -9.43
N HIS A 35 29.29 24.29 -10.49
CA HIS A 35 30.74 24.16 -10.43
C HIS A 35 31.37 25.52 -10.73
N GLY A 36 32.31 25.92 -9.88
CA GLY A 36 32.84 27.29 -9.79
C GLY A 36 33.53 27.82 -11.05
N GLY A 37 33.59 29.16 -11.14
CA GLY A 37 34.46 29.89 -12.05
C GLY A 37 33.82 30.42 -13.34
N GLY A 38 32.53 30.74 -13.35
CA GLY A 38 31.82 31.34 -14.50
C GLY A 38 30.44 30.71 -14.68
N SER A 39 29.45 31.21 -13.93
CA SER A 39 28.15 30.56 -13.77
C SER A 39 27.35 30.48 -15.08
N ILE A 40 27.26 29.28 -15.64
CA ILE A 40 26.20 28.85 -16.55
C ILE A 40 25.33 27.84 -15.79
N CYS A 41 24.16 28.29 -15.35
CA CYS A 41 23.17 27.41 -14.74
C CYS A 41 22.40 26.70 -15.86
N VAL A 42 22.66 25.41 -16.06
CA VAL A 42 21.82 24.60 -16.94
C VAL A 42 20.60 24.17 -16.14
N SER A 43 19.42 24.70 -16.48
CA SER A 43 18.15 24.16 -16.00
C SER A 43 17.99 22.74 -16.53
N ALA A 44 18.33 21.74 -15.71
CA ALA A 44 17.92 20.37 -15.97
C ALA A 44 16.42 20.27 -15.63
N THR A 45 15.59 19.99 -16.65
CA THR A 45 14.23 19.56 -16.41
C THR A 45 14.30 18.21 -15.70
N ILE A 46 14.13 18.21 -14.38
CA ILE A 46 13.90 16.99 -13.62
C ILE A 46 12.58 16.43 -14.16
N PRO A 47 12.54 15.20 -14.70
CA PRO A 47 11.30 14.61 -15.13
C PRO A 47 10.35 14.62 -13.95
N ALA A 48 9.20 15.29 -14.11
CA ALA A 48 8.17 15.33 -13.10
C ALA A 48 7.89 13.89 -12.65
N ARG A 49 8.07 13.63 -11.36
CA ARG A 49 7.68 12.37 -10.73
C ARG A 49 6.25 12.10 -11.18
N SER A 50 6.03 11.03 -11.95
CA SER A 50 4.69 10.69 -12.43
C SER A 50 3.75 10.67 -11.23
N THR A 51 2.81 11.61 -11.17
CA THR A 51 1.75 11.58 -10.19
C THR A 51 0.98 10.29 -10.43
N GLN A 52 1.17 9.32 -9.54
CA GLN A 52 0.45 8.06 -9.62
C GLN A 52 -1.03 8.38 -9.56
N ALA A 53 -1.74 8.07 -10.64
CA ALA A 53 -3.16 8.27 -10.74
C ALA A 53 -3.89 7.14 -10.01
N VAL A 54 -4.94 7.49 -9.28
CA VAL A 54 -5.88 6.53 -8.71
C VAL A 54 -6.56 5.81 -9.86
N GLN A 55 -6.47 4.48 -9.87
CA GLN A 55 -7.11 3.67 -10.91
C GLN A 55 -8.62 3.58 -10.65
N SER A 56 -9.42 3.42 -11.71
CA SER A 56 -10.89 3.41 -11.59
C SER A 56 -11.45 2.25 -10.76
N TRP A 57 -10.67 1.18 -10.57
CA TRP A 57 -11.03 0.04 -9.71
C TRP A 57 -10.70 0.28 -8.24
N MET A 58 -9.84 1.25 -7.92
CA MET A 58 -9.48 1.57 -6.54
C MET A 58 -10.64 2.26 -5.85
N SER A 59 -10.83 1.98 -4.55
CA SER A 59 -11.77 2.74 -3.73
C SER A 59 -11.41 4.24 -3.77
N PRO A 60 -12.39 5.17 -3.86
CA PRO A 60 -12.14 6.60 -3.74
C PRO A 60 -11.36 7.00 -2.48
N ASP A 61 -11.47 6.21 -1.41
CA ASP A 61 -10.74 6.42 -0.15
C ASP A 61 -9.22 6.32 -0.32
N VAL A 62 -8.74 5.59 -1.32
CA VAL A 62 -7.31 5.53 -1.66
C VAL A 62 -6.82 6.91 -2.10
N GLY A 63 -7.58 7.58 -2.96
CA GLY A 63 -7.30 8.94 -3.41
C GLY A 63 -7.35 9.94 -2.25
N ALA A 64 -8.36 9.83 -1.38
CA ALA A 64 -8.47 10.66 -0.18
C ALA A 64 -7.28 10.46 0.78
N ALA A 65 -6.88 9.19 1.02
CA ALA A 65 -5.72 8.86 1.85
C ALA A 65 -4.42 9.45 1.26
N TRP A 66 -4.22 9.33 -0.05
CA TRP A 66 -3.06 9.91 -0.74
C TRP A 66 -3.02 11.42 -0.67
N ALA A 67 -4.17 12.09 -0.83
CA ALA A 67 -4.29 13.54 -0.69
C ALA A 67 -3.97 14.01 0.74
N ALA A 68 -4.28 13.18 1.75
CA ALA A 68 -3.90 13.41 3.14
C ALA A 68 -2.45 12.97 3.47
N GLY A 69 -1.66 12.53 2.48
CA GLY A 69 -0.25 12.15 2.65
C GLY A 69 -0.02 10.68 3.08
N TYR A 70 -1.07 9.88 3.23
CA TYR A 70 -0.97 8.47 3.59
C TYR A 70 -0.69 7.59 2.36
N LYS A 71 0.60 7.43 2.02
CA LYS A 71 1.07 6.60 0.89
C LYS A 71 1.86 5.36 1.33
N GLY A 72 1.89 5.06 2.63
CA GLY A 72 2.61 3.90 3.19
C GLY A 72 4.07 4.16 3.60
N LYS A 73 4.52 5.42 3.67
CA LYS A 73 5.89 5.76 4.09
C LYS A 73 6.22 5.17 5.46
N GLY A 74 7.37 4.49 5.57
CA GLY A 74 7.84 3.89 6.81
C GLY A 74 7.17 2.55 7.18
N VAL A 75 6.35 2.00 6.28
CA VAL A 75 5.79 0.65 6.39
C VAL A 75 6.58 -0.30 5.49
N THR A 76 6.88 -1.48 6.01
CA THR A 76 7.31 -2.62 5.19
C THR A 76 6.13 -3.57 5.00
N VAL A 77 5.72 -3.79 3.76
CA VAL A 77 4.71 -4.79 3.40
C VAL A 77 5.44 -6.01 2.86
N THR A 78 5.27 -7.17 3.47
CA THR A 78 5.77 -8.44 2.94
C THR A 78 4.59 -9.24 2.40
N MET A 79 4.64 -9.50 1.10
CA MET A 79 3.70 -10.36 0.39
C MET A 79 4.18 -11.81 0.55
N VAL A 80 3.43 -12.62 1.29
CA VAL A 80 3.71 -14.06 1.44
C VAL A 80 2.76 -14.80 0.51
N ASP A 81 3.29 -15.27 -0.62
CA ASP A 81 2.46 -15.75 -1.72
C ASP A 81 3.29 -16.59 -2.71
N ASP A 82 2.67 -17.00 -3.82
CA ASP A 82 3.29 -17.76 -4.90
C ASP A 82 4.10 -16.84 -5.82
N PHE A 83 5.41 -17.00 -5.76
CA PHE A 83 6.36 -16.30 -6.63
C PHE A 83 7.22 -17.26 -7.47
N SER A 84 6.97 -18.57 -7.39
CA SER A 84 7.84 -19.60 -7.97
C SER A 84 7.10 -20.61 -8.84
N SER A 85 5.77 -20.76 -8.71
CA SER A 85 5.02 -21.71 -9.52
C SER A 85 5.09 -21.39 -11.01
N THR A 86 4.73 -22.36 -11.83
CA THR A 86 4.55 -22.17 -13.27
C THR A 86 3.15 -21.68 -13.63
N SER A 87 2.23 -21.59 -12.65
CA SER A 87 0.87 -21.11 -12.87
C SER A 87 0.88 -19.60 -13.05
N ARG A 88 0.46 -19.14 -14.23
CA ARG A 88 0.37 -17.72 -14.57
C ARG A 88 -0.96 -17.44 -15.24
N PHE A 89 -1.46 -16.23 -15.03
CA PHE A 89 -2.72 -15.79 -15.62
C PHE A 89 -2.65 -14.33 -16.06
N SER A 90 -3.44 -14.02 -17.08
CA SER A 90 -3.53 -12.69 -17.67
C SER A 90 -4.43 -11.78 -16.85
N GLY A 91 -4.05 -10.51 -16.74
CA GLY A 91 -4.81 -9.48 -16.00
C GLY A 91 -4.36 -8.08 -16.39
N ASN A 92 -5.02 -7.05 -15.86
CA ASN A 92 -4.67 -5.65 -16.12
C ASN A 92 -5.19 -4.75 -14.99
N PHE A 93 -4.30 -4.16 -14.20
CA PHE A 93 -4.63 -3.18 -13.16
C PHE A 93 -4.69 -1.72 -13.65
N GLY A 94 -4.84 -1.50 -14.96
CA GLY A 94 -4.89 -0.17 -15.57
C GLY A 94 -3.54 0.34 -16.08
N ILE A 95 -2.50 -0.51 -16.06
CA ILE A 95 -1.17 -0.19 -16.60
C ILE A 95 -0.77 -1.07 -17.80
N GLY A 96 -1.72 -1.85 -18.32
CA GLY A 96 -1.51 -2.76 -19.44
C GLY A 96 -1.74 -4.22 -19.05
N VAL A 97 -1.96 -5.05 -20.08
CA VAL A 97 -2.12 -6.50 -19.88
C VAL A 97 -0.77 -7.10 -19.49
N GLN A 98 -0.77 -7.87 -18.41
CA GLN A 98 0.39 -8.61 -17.94
C GLN A 98 0.01 -10.07 -17.70
N ILE A 99 1.00 -10.96 -17.71
CA ILE A 99 0.84 -12.37 -17.36
C ILE A 99 1.70 -12.63 -16.14
N GLN A 100 1.07 -12.80 -14.99
CA GLN A 100 1.74 -12.89 -13.69
C GLN A 100 1.29 -14.12 -12.89
N ARG A 101 2.10 -14.50 -11.89
CA ARG A 101 1.70 -15.42 -10.82
C ARG A 101 0.75 -14.75 -9.84
N HIS A 102 0.13 -15.54 -8.97
CA HIS A 102 -0.76 -15.00 -7.95
C HIS A 102 -0.07 -13.97 -7.04
N GLY A 103 1.12 -14.29 -6.52
CA GLY A 103 1.86 -13.38 -5.64
C GLY A 103 2.37 -12.12 -6.34
N GLU A 104 2.69 -12.22 -7.62
CA GLU A 104 3.10 -11.07 -8.43
C GLU A 104 1.94 -10.06 -8.55
N TRP A 105 0.71 -10.54 -8.78
CA TRP A 105 -0.49 -9.71 -8.84
C TRP A 105 -0.79 -9.03 -7.51
N THR A 106 -0.85 -9.79 -6.41
CA THR A 106 -1.15 -9.21 -5.09
C THR A 106 -0.08 -8.20 -4.68
N ARG A 107 1.19 -8.43 -5.05
CA ARG A 107 2.29 -7.49 -4.83
C ARG A 107 2.13 -6.22 -5.65
N GLU A 108 1.73 -6.32 -6.91
CA GLU A 108 1.47 -5.15 -7.76
C GLU A 108 0.33 -4.32 -7.18
N GLU A 109 -0.79 -4.94 -6.80
CA GLU A 109 -1.90 -4.26 -6.15
C GLU A 109 -1.45 -3.50 -4.90
N ALA A 110 -0.72 -4.16 -3.99
CA ALA A 110 -0.19 -3.51 -2.78
C ALA A 110 0.75 -2.33 -3.11
N SER A 111 1.62 -2.49 -4.12
CA SER A 111 2.54 -1.44 -4.58
C SER A 111 1.79 -0.26 -5.20
N MET A 112 0.65 -0.54 -5.85
CA MET A 112 -0.20 0.47 -6.44
C MET A 112 -0.99 1.25 -5.40
N ILE A 113 -1.39 0.63 -4.29
CA ILE A 113 -2.14 1.27 -3.18
C ILE A 113 -1.23 2.03 -2.21
N ALA A 114 -0.06 1.48 -1.87
CA ALA A 114 0.88 2.04 -0.89
C ALA A 114 2.25 2.33 -1.53
N PRO A 115 2.33 3.30 -2.46
CA PRO A 115 3.51 3.48 -3.30
C PRO A 115 4.75 4.05 -2.60
N ALA A 116 4.62 4.50 -1.35
CA ALA A 116 5.75 4.91 -0.52
C ALA A 116 6.16 3.85 0.51
N ALA A 117 5.53 2.67 0.52
CA ALA A 117 5.93 1.55 1.36
C ALA A 117 7.12 0.78 0.75
N THR A 118 7.86 0.10 1.62
CA THR A 118 8.85 -0.91 1.19
C THR A 118 8.11 -2.22 0.94
N ILE A 119 8.06 -2.68 -0.30
CA ILE A 119 7.39 -3.95 -0.65
C ILE A 119 8.41 -5.08 -0.77
N ARG A 120 8.17 -6.19 -0.08
CA ARG A 120 8.97 -7.41 -0.12
C ARG A 120 8.13 -8.58 -0.61
N SER A 121 8.77 -9.52 -1.27
CA SER A 121 8.16 -10.80 -1.66
C SER A 121 8.79 -11.91 -0.85
N LYS A 122 7.95 -12.80 -0.34
CA LYS A 122 8.33 -14.04 0.31
C LYS A 122 7.55 -15.17 -0.35
N ASP A 123 8.27 -16.08 -0.98
CA ASP A 123 7.67 -17.27 -1.56
C ASP A 123 7.35 -18.30 -0.45
N PHE A 124 6.10 -18.75 -0.39
CA PHE A 124 5.65 -19.70 0.64
C PHE A 124 6.19 -21.12 0.43
N SER A 125 6.70 -21.46 -0.76
CA SER A 125 7.18 -22.82 -1.07
C SER A 125 8.61 -23.09 -0.55
N ASN A 126 9.33 -22.07 -0.10
CA ASN A 126 10.73 -22.22 0.31
C ASN A 126 10.92 -22.77 1.74
N GLY A 127 9.84 -22.92 2.52
CA GLY A 127 9.87 -23.51 3.86
C GLY A 127 10.67 -22.74 4.91
N THR A 128 10.98 -21.46 4.66
CA THR A 128 11.71 -20.60 5.61
C THR A 128 10.76 -19.64 6.33
N ALA A 129 11.15 -19.16 7.50
CA ALA A 129 10.38 -18.19 8.28
C ALA A 129 10.28 -16.83 7.60
N VAL A 130 9.20 -16.08 7.89
CA VAL A 130 9.06 -14.68 7.47
C VAL A 130 9.96 -13.83 8.34
N SER A 131 10.86 -13.06 7.72
CA SER A 131 11.65 -12.06 8.45
C SER A 131 10.94 -10.71 8.47
N LEU A 132 10.83 -10.12 9.67
CA LEU A 132 10.29 -8.77 9.83
C LEU A 132 11.38 -7.70 9.66
N ALA A 133 10.97 -6.51 9.20
CA ALA A 133 11.82 -5.33 9.18
C ALA A 133 11.72 -4.56 10.50
N SER A 134 12.65 -3.64 10.73
CA SER A 134 12.46 -2.63 11.78
C SER A 134 11.26 -1.72 11.46
N GLY A 135 10.54 -1.31 12.49
CA GLY A 135 9.39 -0.41 12.35
C GLY A 135 8.06 -1.13 12.09
N ARG A 136 7.19 -0.50 11.29
CA ARG A 136 5.83 -1.02 11.05
C ARG A 136 5.86 -2.07 9.94
N ASN A 137 5.37 -3.27 10.26
CA ASN A 137 5.26 -4.38 9.33
C ASN A 137 3.79 -4.66 9.00
N VAL A 138 3.52 -4.98 7.74
CA VAL A 138 2.26 -5.54 7.27
C VAL A 138 2.60 -6.83 6.54
N LEU A 139 1.96 -7.93 6.92
CA LEU A 139 2.07 -9.19 6.20
C LEU A 139 0.77 -9.40 5.42
N ASN A 140 0.87 -9.54 4.10
CA ASN A 140 -0.26 -9.92 3.27
C ASN A 140 -0.18 -11.41 2.96
N LEU A 141 -1.20 -12.16 3.40
CA LEU A 141 -1.31 -13.61 3.28
C LEU A 141 -2.52 -13.92 2.41
N SER A 142 -2.42 -13.72 1.10
CA SER A 142 -3.54 -13.97 0.16
C SER A 142 -3.73 -15.47 -0.12
N TYR A 143 -3.62 -16.29 0.91
CA TYR A 143 -3.83 -17.74 0.87
C TYR A 143 -4.57 -18.18 2.13
N GLY A 144 -5.20 -19.35 2.05
CA GLY A 144 -5.89 -19.99 3.17
C GLY A 144 -5.29 -21.36 3.45
N MET A 145 -5.34 -21.77 4.73
CA MET A 145 -5.00 -23.13 5.13
C MET A 145 -6.25 -23.83 5.66
N TYR A 146 -6.39 -25.09 5.28
CA TYR A 146 -7.45 -25.97 5.74
C TYR A 146 -6.84 -27.15 6.49
N THR A 147 -7.55 -27.63 7.50
CA THR A 147 -7.21 -28.87 8.21
C THR A 147 -8.46 -29.72 8.39
N THR A 148 -8.28 -30.97 8.79
CA THR A 148 -9.38 -31.88 9.09
C THR A 148 -10.22 -31.34 10.24
N ALA A 149 -11.55 -31.41 10.09
CA ALA A 149 -12.47 -31.00 11.14
C ALA A 149 -12.19 -31.75 12.47
N GLY A 150 -12.26 -31.02 13.59
CA GLY A 150 -11.99 -31.57 14.93
C GLY A 150 -10.54 -31.47 15.41
N TYR A 151 -9.60 -31.06 14.55
CA TYR A 151 -8.25 -30.71 14.98
C TYR A 151 -8.25 -29.39 15.76
N SER A 152 -7.60 -29.38 16.92
CA SER A 152 -7.24 -28.15 17.63
C SER A 152 -6.02 -27.49 16.99
N THR A 153 -5.78 -26.21 17.30
CA THR A 153 -4.62 -25.45 16.82
C THR A 153 -3.28 -26.09 17.19
N SER A 154 -3.19 -26.79 18.32
CA SER A 154 -1.98 -27.50 18.76
C SER A 154 -1.73 -28.81 18.02
N GLN A 155 -2.71 -29.30 17.26
CA GLN A 155 -2.59 -30.51 16.45
C GLN A 155 -2.25 -30.21 14.98
N ILE A 156 -2.23 -28.93 14.60
CA ILE A 156 -1.84 -28.49 13.26
C ILE A 156 -0.32 -28.34 13.24
N TRP A 157 0.34 -29.03 12.32
CA TRP A 157 1.76 -28.80 12.07
C TRP A 157 1.92 -27.53 11.22
N TRP A 158 2.52 -26.50 11.82
CA TRP A 158 2.81 -25.25 11.15
C TRP A 158 4.22 -25.30 10.55
N ALA A 159 4.35 -25.01 9.26
CA ALA A 159 5.66 -24.84 8.64
C ALA A 159 6.36 -23.61 9.25
N PRO A 160 7.69 -23.46 9.06
CA PRO A 160 8.44 -22.33 9.63
C PRO A 160 7.87 -20.95 9.27
N GLU A 161 7.30 -20.82 8.07
CA GLU A 161 6.57 -19.63 7.62
C GLU A 161 5.40 -19.29 8.56
N GLU A 162 4.38 -20.13 8.63
CA GLU A 162 3.19 -19.87 9.45
C GLU A 162 3.50 -19.81 10.93
N SER A 163 4.41 -20.68 11.40
CA SER A 163 4.85 -20.67 12.79
C SER A 163 5.43 -19.30 13.18
N SER A 164 6.25 -18.69 12.31
CA SER A 164 6.78 -17.34 12.54
C SER A 164 5.69 -16.28 12.56
N ILE A 165 4.78 -16.29 11.57
CA ILE A 165 3.65 -15.35 11.45
C ILE A 165 2.74 -15.42 12.69
N ILE A 166 2.35 -16.63 13.11
CA ILE A 166 1.50 -16.85 14.29
C ILE A 166 2.24 -16.38 15.55
N SER A 167 3.55 -16.61 15.65
CA SER A 167 4.34 -16.12 16.77
C SER A 167 4.30 -14.59 16.88
N TYR A 168 4.50 -13.88 15.76
CA TYR A 168 4.44 -12.42 15.71
C TYR A 168 3.06 -11.90 16.10
N ALA A 169 2.00 -12.50 15.56
CA ALA A 169 0.62 -12.11 15.86
C ALA A 169 0.26 -12.36 17.35
N THR A 170 0.75 -13.44 17.94
CA THR A 170 0.46 -13.81 19.33
C THR A 170 1.24 -12.96 20.33
N LYS A 171 2.51 -12.65 20.03
CA LYS A 171 3.41 -11.94 20.94
C LYS A 171 3.37 -10.42 20.76
N GLY A 172 2.91 -9.93 19.61
CA GLY A 172 2.92 -8.51 19.27
C GLY A 172 4.33 -7.94 19.05
N SER A 173 5.33 -8.79 18.84
CA SER A 173 6.74 -8.40 18.69
C SER A 173 7.22 -8.66 17.28
N ALA A 174 7.72 -7.62 16.62
CA ALA A 174 8.58 -7.72 15.44
C ALA A 174 10.04 -7.92 15.85
#